data_AF-A0A172XTV9-F1
#
_entry.id   AF-A0A172XTV9-F1
#
_cell.length_a   1.000
_cell.length_b   1.000
_cell.length_c   1.000
_cell.angle_alpha   90.00
_cell.angle_beta   90.00
_cell.angle_gamma   90.00
#
_symmetry.space_group_name_H-M   'P 1'
#
loop_
_entity.id
_entity.type
_entity.pdbx_description
1 polymer ?
#
loop_
_entity_poly.entity_id
_entity_poly.type
_entity_poly.pdbx_seq_one_letter_code
_entity_poly.pdbx_strand_id
1 'polypeptide(L)'
;MLAIVFGIFWLLIFVLKHHSLGYFMGWAFFFLSVFLGKDLFNYLKKIIISRAKHPLPLNLLCNIIGLGKSYNFGKDKFDLDEIINDNKLPLTFNYINNHQHPILQFNKDKILFHNQEYDWKDFRWKYFFYSENPNAYKPKGEYLIEFSGINQHNIRIKNKIEFGKIKAKENEVILLFVIHDLLFGNRASYYY
;
A
#
# COMPACT_ATOMS: atom_id res chain seq x y z
N MET A 1 -14.93 24.43 12.32
CA MET A 1 -16.13 25.30 12.41
C MET A 1 -15.75 26.79 12.48
N LEU A 2 -14.91 27.22 13.43
CA LEU A 2 -14.44 28.62 13.55
C LEU A 2 -13.74 29.18 12.30
N ALA A 3 -12.87 28.40 11.64
CA ALA A 3 -12.20 28.84 10.40
C ALA A 3 -13.17 29.06 9.23
N ILE A 4 -14.26 28.30 9.18
CA ILE A 4 -15.29 28.42 8.13
C ILE A 4 -16.11 29.69 8.38
N VAL A 5 -16.45 29.96 9.65
CA VAL A 5 -17.14 31.19 10.05
C VAL A 5 -16.29 32.43 9.78
N PHE A 6 -14.98 32.39 10.10
CA PHE A 6 -14.04 33.48 9.79
C PHE A 6 -13.87 33.68 8.28
N GLY A 7 -13.83 32.59 7.51
CA GLY A 7 -13.78 32.64 6.05
C GLY A 7 -15.02 33.29 5.44
N ILE A 8 -16.21 32.93 5.91
CA ILE A 8 -17.49 33.52 5.48
C ILE A 8 -17.57 35.00 5.86
N PHE A 9 -17.11 35.37 7.06
CA PHE A 9 -17.13 36.74 7.56
C PHE A 9 -16.17 37.65 6.77
N TRP A 10 -14.95 37.17 6.48
CA TRP A 10 -14.01 37.87 5.59
C TRP A 10 -14.57 38.02 4.17
N LEU A 11 -15.29 37.01 3.67
CA LEU A 11 -15.90 37.05 2.35
C LEU A 11 -17.00 38.10 2.25
N LEU A 12 -17.87 38.19 3.27
CA LEU A 12 -18.94 39.18 3.32
C LEU A 12 -18.37 40.60 3.35
N ILE A 13 -17.35 40.86 4.15
CA ILE A 13 -16.67 42.17 4.23
C ILE A 13 -16.01 42.54 2.90
N PHE A 14 -15.40 41.56 2.20
CA PHE A 14 -14.67 41.82 0.98
C PHE A 14 -15.59 41.99 -0.25
N VAL A 15 -16.66 41.20 -0.32
CA VAL A 15 -17.70 41.29 -1.36
C VAL A 15 -18.46 42.62 -1.30
N LEU A 16 -18.76 43.12 -0.09
CA LEU A 16 -19.36 44.44 0.11
C LEU A 16 -18.46 45.59 -0.37
N LYS A 17 -17.14 45.38 -0.47
CA LYS A 17 -16.16 46.41 -0.82
C LYS A 17 -15.86 46.50 -2.32
N HIS A 18 -16.06 45.42 -3.09
CA HIS A 18 -15.75 45.37 -4.52
C HIS A 18 -16.97 44.92 -5.36
N HIS A 19 -17.65 45.88 -5.98
CA HIS A 19 -18.82 45.66 -6.85
C HIS A 19 -18.50 45.16 -8.27
N SER A 20 -17.41 44.42 -8.47
CA SER A 20 -17.03 43.93 -9.80
C SER A 20 -17.47 42.47 -9.97
N LEU A 21 -18.21 42.21 -11.06
CA LEU A 21 -18.71 40.89 -11.45
C LEU A 21 -17.57 39.85 -11.58
N GLY A 22 -16.39 40.30 -12.01
CA GLY A 22 -15.20 39.46 -12.16
C GLY A 22 -14.68 38.90 -10.83
N TYR A 23 -14.78 39.65 -9.74
CA TYR A 23 -14.39 39.14 -8.41
C TYR A 23 -15.37 38.08 -7.91
N PHE A 24 -16.67 38.27 -8.12
CA PHE A 24 -17.67 37.26 -7.80
C PHE A 24 -17.46 35.95 -8.56
N MET A 25 -17.21 36.03 -9.88
CA MET A 25 -16.90 34.85 -10.69
C MET A 25 -15.61 34.16 -10.25
N GLY A 26 -14.55 34.91 -9.93
CA GLY A 26 -13.29 34.35 -9.44
C GLY A 26 -13.46 33.56 -8.13
N TRP A 27 -14.23 34.09 -7.19
CA TRP A 27 -14.53 33.40 -5.93
C TRP A 27 -15.47 32.21 -6.09
N ALA A 28 -16.50 32.34 -6.93
CA ALA A 28 -17.37 31.21 -7.27
C ALA A 28 -16.54 30.06 -7.87
N PHE A 29 -15.60 30.37 -8.77
CA PHE A 29 -14.68 29.39 -9.35
C PHE A 29 -13.70 28.80 -8.31
N PHE A 30 -13.23 29.60 -7.36
CA PHE A 30 -12.41 29.14 -6.24
C PHE A 30 -13.17 28.15 -5.34
N PHE A 31 -14.40 28.48 -4.94
CA PHE A 31 -15.24 27.55 -4.17
C PHE A 31 -15.58 26.30 -4.96
N LEU A 32 -15.95 26.45 -6.24
CA LEU A 32 -16.25 25.31 -7.10
C LEU A 32 -15.04 24.39 -7.23
N SER A 33 -13.83 24.94 -7.39
CA SER A 33 -12.59 24.16 -7.51
C SER A 33 -12.17 23.52 -6.19
N VAL A 34 -12.39 24.15 -5.04
CA VAL A 34 -12.17 23.54 -3.72
C VAL A 34 -13.17 22.42 -3.42
N PHE A 35 -14.45 22.59 -3.80
CA PHE A 35 -15.49 21.58 -3.60
C PHE A 35 -15.39 20.40 -4.58
N LEU A 36 -15.21 20.68 -5.88
CA LEU A 36 -15.10 19.64 -6.91
C LEU A 36 -13.71 19.04 -7.03
N GLY A 37 -12.67 19.67 -6.46
CA GLY A 37 -11.29 19.23 -6.59
C GLY A 37 -11.09 17.80 -6.08
N LYS A 38 -11.71 17.43 -4.96
CA LYS A 38 -11.65 16.06 -4.43
C LYS A 38 -12.31 15.04 -5.35
N ASP A 39 -13.51 15.34 -5.86
CA ASP A 39 -14.27 14.42 -6.69
C ASP A 39 -13.67 14.26 -8.09
N LEU A 40 -13.23 15.37 -8.69
CA LEU A 40 -12.51 15.38 -9.96
C LEU A 40 -11.18 14.62 -9.85
N PHE A 41 -10.46 14.80 -8.75
CA PHE A 41 -9.22 14.08 -8.49
C PHE A 41 -9.45 12.58 -8.27
N ASN A 42 -10.48 12.20 -7.51
CA ASN A 42 -10.87 10.79 -7.34
C ASN A 42 -11.24 10.14 -8.68
N TYR A 43 -11.95 10.87 -9.54
CA TYR A 43 -12.29 10.43 -10.89
C TYR A 43 -11.05 10.25 -11.78
N LEU A 44 -10.15 11.24 -11.82
CA LEU A 44 -8.89 11.17 -12.56
C LEU A 44 -7.97 10.04 -12.04
N LYS A 45 -7.86 9.90 -10.72
CA LYS A 45 -7.13 8.81 -10.06
C LYS A 45 -7.64 7.45 -10.54
N LYS A 46 -8.96 7.25 -10.56
CA LYS A 46 -9.56 5.99 -11.05
C LYS A 46 -9.18 5.70 -12.50
N ILE A 47 -9.18 6.71 -13.37
CA ILE A 47 -8.79 6.56 -14.79
C ILE A 47 -7.30 6.22 -14.90
N ILE A 48 -6.42 6.96 -14.23
CA ILE A 48 -4.96 6.76 -14.29
C ILE A 48 -4.60 5.37 -13.76
N ILE A 49 -5.15 4.98 -12.61
CA ILE A 49 -4.93 3.65 -12.02
C ILE A 49 -5.41 2.56 -12.97
N SER A 50 -6.62 2.68 -13.54
CA SER A 50 -7.16 1.66 -14.44
C SER A 50 -6.32 1.43 -15.71
N ARG A 51 -5.53 2.42 -16.12
CA ARG A 51 -4.69 2.38 -17.33
C ARG A 51 -3.20 2.14 -17.02
N ALA A 52 -2.81 2.09 -15.75
CA ALA A 52 -1.42 1.91 -15.36
C ALA A 52 -0.95 0.47 -15.62
N LYS A 53 0.32 0.32 -16.00
CA LYS A 53 0.98 -0.99 -16.16
C LYS A 53 0.94 -1.80 -14.85
N HIS A 54 1.02 -1.12 -13.72
CA HIS A 54 0.97 -1.69 -12.37
C HIS A 54 -0.06 -0.91 -11.54
N PRO A 55 -1.37 -1.21 -11.69
CA PRO A 55 -2.45 -0.43 -11.07
C PRO A 55 -2.40 -0.50 -9.53
N LEU A 56 -1.96 -1.64 -9.01
CA LEU A 56 -2.01 -2.01 -7.61
C LEU A 56 -0.93 -1.29 -6.77
N PRO A 57 0.37 -1.29 -7.15
CA PRO A 57 1.36 -0.41 -6.52
C PRO A 57 1.01 1.07 -6.61
N LEU A 58 0.45 1.51 -7.75
CA LEU A 58 0.09 2.92 -7.96
C LEU A 58 -1.05 3.35 -7.03
N ASN A 59 -2.09 2.52 -6.88
CA ASN A 59 -3.18 2.80 -5.95
C ASN A 59 -2.67 2.89 -4.50
N LEU A 60 -1.76 1.98 -4.13
CA LEU A 60 -1.16 1.99 -2.80
C LEU A 60 -0.34 3.26 -2.55
N LEU A 61 0.49 3.67 -3.51
CA LEU A 61 1.24 4.93 -3.45
C LEU A 61 0.32 6.14 -3.33
N CYS A 62 -0.76 6.21 -4.12
CA CYS A 62 -1.74 7.28 -4.00
C CYS A 62 -2.38 7.32 -2.61
N ASN A 63 -2.66 6.16 -2.00
CA ASN A 63 -3.18 6.08 -0.64
C ASN A 63 -2.12 6.49 0.40
N ILE A 64 -0.85 6.12 0.22
CA ILE A 64 0.29 6.56 1.05
C ILE A 64 0.43 8.07 1.08
N ILE A 65 0.33 8.71 -0.09
CA ILE A 65 0.55 10.16 -0.23
C ILE A 65 -0.70 10.96 0.20
N GLY A 66 -1.79 10.30 0.63
CA GLY A 66 -3.05 10.98 1.00
C GLY A 66 -3.80 11.57 -0.19
N LEU A 67 -3.54 11.04 -1.39
CA LEU A 67 -4.18 11.48 -2.63
C LEU A 67 -5.56 10.80 -2.76
N GLY A 68 -6.61 11.55 -2.41
CA GLY A 68 -8.02 11.12 -2.54
C GLY A 68 -8.65 10.47 -1.30
N LYS A 69 -7.88 10.28 -0.21
CA LYS A 69 -8.35 9.83 1.13
C LYS A 69 -7.53 10.53 2.23
N SER A 70 -7.99 10.51 3.49
CA SER A 70 -7.19 11.01 4.62
C SER A 70 -5.88 10.22 4.77
N TYR A 71 -4.80 10.91 5.13
CA TYR A 71 -3.50 10.28 5.40
C TYR A 71 -3.61 9.33 6.60
N ASN A 72 -3.55 8.03 6.31
CA ASN A 72 -3.81 6.96 7.27
C ASN A 72 -2.53 6.16 7.65
N PHE A 73 -1.34 6.71 7.42
CA PHE A 73 -0.09 5.99 7.72
C PHE A 73 0.39 6.23 9.16
N GLY A 74 0.52 5.12 9.91
CA GLY A 74 0.88 5.08 11.33
C GLY A 74 0.05 4.03 12.08
N LYS A 75 0.61 3.43 13.14
CA LYS A 75 0.03 2.30 13.90
C LYS A 75 -1.42 2.50 14.35
N ASP A 76 -1.82 3.77 14.55
CA ASP A 76 -3.15 4.14 15.04
C ASP A 76 -4.14 4.54 13.93
N LYS A 77 -3.70 4.61 12.67
CA LYS A 77 -4.52 5.07 11.53
C LYS A 77 -4.51 4.13 10.32
N PHE A 78 -3.63 3.12 10.30
CA PHE A 78 -3.47 2.22 9.17
C PHE A 78 -4.55 1.13 9.18
N ASP A 79 -5.54 1.27 8.30
CA ASP A 79 -6.58 0.26 8.10
C ASP A 79 -6.16 -0.75 7.02
N LEU A 80 -5.64 -1.89 7.49
CA LEU A 80 -5.21 -3.01 6.65
C LEU A 80 -6.37 -3.57 5.82
N ASP A 81 -7.56 -3.69 6.43
CA ASP A 81 -8.72 -4.31 5.81
C ASP A 81 -9.22 -3.42 4.67
N GLU A 82 -9.23 -2.10 4.85
CA GLU A 82 -9.56 -1.13 3.80
C GLU A 82 -8.61 -1.26 2.59
N ILE A 83 -7.30 -1.34 2.82
CA ILE A 83 -6.30 -1.45 1.75
C ILE A 83 -6.43 -2.78 1.00
N ILE A 84 -6.63 -3.89 1.71
CA ILE A 84 -6.81 -5.22 1.11
C ILE A 84 -8.08 -5.23 0.25
N ASN A 85 -9.18 -4.70 0.78
CA ASN A 85 -10.47 -4.68 0.10
C ASN A 85 -10.46 -3.76 -1.14
N ASP A 86 -9.92 -2.55 -1.00
CA ASP A 86 -9.79 -1.58 -2.10
C ASP A 86 -8.99 -2.15 -3.28
N ASN A 87 -7.97 -2.96 -2.98
CA ASN A 87 -7.05 -3.51 -3.98
C ASN A 87 -7.36 -4.95 -4.37
N LYS A 88 -8.36 -5.58 -3.74
CA LYS A 88 -8.71 -7.01 -3.89
C LYS A 88 -7.49 -7.92 -3.78
N LEU A 89 -6.62 -7.66 -2.80
CA LEU A 89 -5.38 -8.40 -2.61
C LEU A 89 -5.69 -9.84 -2.15
N PRO A 90 -5.19 -10.87 -2.83
CA PRO A 90 -5.27 -12.23 -2.31
C PRO A 90 -4.38 -12.37 -1.08
N LEU A 91 -4.96 -12.77 0.05
CA LEU A 91 -4.21 -12.99 1.29
C LEU A 91 -3.67 -14.40 1.43
N THR A 92 -4.19 -15.33 0.63
CA THR A 92 -3.79 -16.74 0.65
C THR A 92 -3.24 -17.11 -0.70
N PHE A 93 -2.04 -17.68 -0.69
CA PHE A 93 -1.36 -18.18 -1.86
C PHE A 93 -1.12 -19.67 -1.70
N ASN A 94 -1.32 -20.41 -2.80
CA ASN A 94 -1.18 -21.86 -2.84
C ASN A 94 0.00 -22.25 -3.74
N TYR A 95 0.40 -23.51 -3.65
CA TYR A 95 1.34 -24.07 -4.61
C TYR A 95 0.75 -24.06 -6.03
N ILE A 96 1.62 -23.93 -7.03
CA ILE A 96 1.25 -24.07 -8.44
C ILE A 96 0.62 -25.43 -8.71
N ASN A 97 1.20 -26.49 -8.11
CA ASN A 97 0.81 -27.88 -8.36
C ASN A 97 -0.21 -28.43 -7.33
N ASN A 98 -0.55 -27.67 -6.29
CA ASN A 98 -1.52 -28.11 -5.29
C ASN A 98 -2.27 -26.90 -4.68
N HIS A 99 -3.58 -26.85 -4.92
CA HIS A 99 -4.45 -25.75 -4.47
C HIS A 99 -5.12 -25.99 -3.10
N GLN A 100 -4.99 -27.20 -2.54
CA GLN A 100 -5.64 -27.55 -1.27
C GLN A 100 -4.84 -27.12 -0.04
N HIS A 101 -3.55 -26.81 -0.22
CA HIS A 101 -2.68 -26.42 0.89
C HIS A 101 -2.09 -25.02 0.66
N PRO A 102 -2.42 -24.05 1.53
CA PRO A 102 -1.83 -22.72 1.46
C PRO A 102 -0.34 -22.80 1.76
N ILE A 103 0.46 -22.22 0.88
CA ILE A 103 1.91 -22.10 1.08
C ILE A 103 2.24 -20.84 1.87
N LEU A 104 1.49 -19.76 1.64
CA LEU A 104 1.71 -18.45 2.23
C LEU A 104 0.37 -17.80 2.52
N GLN A 105 0.13 -17.40 3.76
CA GLN A 105 -1.09 -16.70 4.15
C GLN A 105 -0.76 -15.49 5.02
N PHE A 106 -1.33 -14.34 4.66
CA PHE A 106 -1.21 -13.08 5.36
C PHE A 106 -2.42 -12.88 6.26
N ASN A 107 -2.20 -12.94 7.57
CA ASN A 107 -3.18 -12.57 8.58
C ASN A 107 -2.72 -11.26 9.25
N LYS A 108 -3.65 -10.59 9.93
CA LYS A 108 -3.41 -9.31 10.59
C LYS A 108 -2.16 -9.30 11.47
N ASP A 109 -2.04 -10.28 12.37
CA ASP A 109 -0.95 -10.34 13.35
C ASP A 109 0.11 -11.40 13.02
N LYS A 110 -0.16 -12.26 12.04
CA LYS A 110 0.70 -13.41 11.73
C LYS A 110 0.83 -13.66 10.24
N ILE A 111 1.93 -14.28 9.87
CA ILE A 111 2.12 -14.88 8.55
C ILE A 111 2.23 -16.39 8.69
N LEU A 112 1.52 -17.13 7.85
CA LEU A 112 1.66 -18.59 7.76
C LEU A 112 2.51 -18.94 6.55
N PHE A 113 3.52 -19.80 6.75
CA PHE A 113 4.35 -20.33 5.69
C PHE A 113 4.57 -21.84 5.90
N HIS A 114 4.19 -22.67 4.92
CA HIS A 114 4.26 -24.14 5.01
C HIS A 114 3.70 -24.73 6.32
N ASN A 115 2.55 -24.23 6.79
CA ASN A 115 1.89 -24.60 8.05
C ASN A 115 2.59 -24.12 9.34
N GLN A 116 3.59 -23.25 9.24
CA GLN A 116 4.18 -22.59 10.40
C GLN A 116 3.68 -21.16 10.48
N GLU A 117 3.29 -20.74 11.68
CA GLU A 117 2.86 -19.39 11.97
C GLU A 117 4.02 -18.57 12.55
N TYR A 118 4.13 -17.32 12.11
CA TYR A 118 5.11 -16.37 12.58
C TYR A 118 4.42 -15.06 12.95
N ASP A 119 4.76 -14.48 14.10
CA ASP A 119 4.25 -13.15 14.50
C ASP A 119 4.96 -12.06 13.68
N TRP A 120 4.18 -11.15 13.10
CA TRP A 120 4.71 -10.02 12.33
C TRP A 120 5.64 -9.12 13.14
N LYS A 121 5.47 -9.03 14.46
CA LYS A 121 6.32 -8.21 15.35
C LYS A 121 7.79 -8.59 15.24
N ASP A 122 8.07 -9.89 15.18
CA ASP A 122 9.42 -10.45 15.17
C ASP A 122 9.83 -10.98 13.78
N PHE A 123 8.95 -10.85 12.80
CA PHE A 123 9.21 -11.25 11.42
C PHE A 123 10.14 -10.24 10.73
N ARG A 124 11.24 -10.75 10.18
CA ARG A 124 12.22 -9.99 9.40
C ARG A 124 12.33 -10.59 8.02
N TRP A 125 12.35 -9.77 6.97
CA TRP A 125 12.39 -10.25 5.59
C TRP A 125 13.21 -9.36 4.68
N LYS A 126 13.79 -9.95 3.64
CA LYS A 126 14.52 -9.25 2.59
C LYS A 126 14.20 -9.85 1.24
N TYR A 127 14.03 -8.98 0.24
CA TYR A 127 13.80 -9.37 -1.14
C TYR A 127 15.07 -9.11 -1.94
N PHE A 128 15.56 -10.12 -2.67
CA PHE A 128 16.77 -9.99 -3.48
C PHE A 128 16.79 -11.00 -4.62
N PHE A 129 17.62 -10.72 -5.62
CA PHE A 129 17.91 -11.66 -6.70
C PHE A 129 18.97 -12.66 -6.26
N TYR A 130 18.62 -13.94 -6.27
CA TYR A 130 19.56 -15.03 -6.02
C TYR A 130 20.01 -15.63 -7.34
N SER A 131 21.33 -15.72 -7.53
CA SER A 131 21.96 -16.41 -8.66
C SER A 131 23.07 -17.30 -8.13
N GLU A 132 23.12 -18.55 -8.58
CA GLU A 132 24.20 -19.49 -8.25
C GLU A 132 25.54 -19.04 -8.84
N ASN A 133 25.51 -18.28 -9.94
CA ASN A 133 26.69 -17.72 -10.58
C ASN A 133 26.47 -16.23 -10.89
N PRO A 134 26.60 -15.34 -9.88
CA PRO A 134 26.31 -13.92 -10.02
C PRO A 134 27.27 -13.21 -10.99
N ASN A 135 28.48 -13.75 -11.20
CA ASN A 135 29.52 -13.17 -12.05
C ASN A 135 29.45 -13.64 -13.51
N ALA A 136 28.46 -14.45 -13.88
CA ALA A 136 28.28 -14.87 -15.27
C ALA A 136 27.84 -13.70 -16.16
N TYR A 137 28.20 -13.73 -17.45
CA TYR A 137 27.80 -12.72 -18.44
C TYR A 137 26.27 -12.53 -18.54
N LYS A 138 25.51 -13.59 -18.24
CA LYS A 138 24.06 -13.55 -18.02
C LYS A 138 23.74 -14.42 -16.79
N PRO A 139 23.68 -13.84 -15.59
CA PRO A 139 23.40 -14.61 -14.38
C PRO A 139 21.99 -15.18 -14.48
N LYS A 140 21.89 -16.50 -14.36
CA LYS A 140 20.60 -17.20 -14.24
C LYS A 140 20.27 -17.29 -12.77
N GLY A 141 19.11 -16.77 -12.41
CA GLY A 141 18.69 -16.69 -11.03
C GLY A 141 17.20 -16.43 -10.92
N GLU A 142 16.74 -16.35 -9.69
CA GLU A 142 15.37 -16.04 -9.35
C GLU A 142 15.33 -15.01 -8.23
N TYR A 143 14.31 -14.17 -8.26
CA TYR A 143 14.00 -13.34 -7.11
C TYR A 143 13.38 -14.21 -6.02
N LEU A 144 13.72 -13.92 -4.77
CA LEU A 144 13.19 -14.63 -3.62
C LEU A 144 13.10 -13.71 -2.41
N ILE A 145 12.31 -14.13 -1.42
CA ILE A 145 12.25 -13.49 -0.10
C ILE A 145 12.94 -14.41 0.91
N GLU A 146 14.03 -13.95 1.52
CA GLU A 146 14.57 -14.59 2.72
C GLU A 146 13.93 -13.96 3.94
N PHE A 147 13.55 -14.77 4.93
CA PHE A 147 12.97 -14.28 6.16
C PHE A 147 13.54 -14.99 7.39
N SER A 148 13.37 -14.34 8.55
CA SER A 148 13.59 -14.92 9.87
C SER A 148 12.47 -14.49 10.81
N GLY A 149 12.02 -15.41 11.65
CA GLY A 149 11.00 -15.14 12.65
C GLY A 149 10.97 -16.23 13.71
N ILE A 150 10.21 -15.99 14.77
CA ILE A 150 9.94 -16.97 15.82
C ILE A 150 8.63 -17.67 15.46
N ASN A 151 8.65 -19.01 15.39
CA ASN A 151 7.45 -19.78 15.06
C ASN A 151 6.56 -20.04 16.28
N GLN A 152 5.42 -20.72 16.08
CA GLN A 152 4.50 -21.09 17.16
C GLN A 152 5.11 -21.98 18.27
N HIS A 153 6.27 -22.59 18.04
CA HIS A 153 7.00 -23.41 19.02
C HIS A 153 8.12 -22.63 19.71
N ASN A 154 8.15 -21.30 19.56
CA ASN A 154 9.19 -20.42 20.09
C ASN A 154 10.60 -20.70 19.55
N ILE A 155 10.68 -21.26 18.33
CA ILE A 155 11.95 -21.56 17.65
C ILE A 155 12.20 -20.47 16.61
N ARG A 156 13.39 -19.87 16.67
CA ARG A 156 13.83 -18.95 15.62
C ARG A 156 14.19 -19.73 14.36
N ILE A 157 13.47 -19.45 13.28
CA ILE A 157 13.70 -20.05 11.98
C ILE A 157 14.23 -18.98 11.02
N LYS A 158 15.07 -19.42 10.07
CA LYS A 158 15.48 -18.64 8.91
C LYS A 158 15.19 -19.47 7.67
N ASN A 159 14.41 -18.93 6.73
CA ASN A 159 13.95 -19.67 5.55
C ASN A 159 13.76 -18.73 4.35
N LYS A 160 13.39 -19.29 3.20
CA LYS A 160 13.20 -18.58 1.94
C LYS A 160 11.88 -18.93 1.26
N ILE A 161 11.29 -17.93 0.62
CA ILE A 161 10.09 -18.02 -0.20
C ILE A 161 10.51 -17.85 -1.66
N GLU A 162 10.38 -18.91 -2.43
CA GLU A 162 10.72 -18.95 -3.86
C GLU A 162 9.44 -18.72 -4.68
N PHE A 163 9.38 -17.62 -5.43
CA PHE A 163 8.18 -17.26 -6.19
C PHE A 163 7.82 -18.29 -7.26
N GLY A 164 8.81 -19.02 -7.81
CA GLY A 164 8.58 -20.10 -8.76
C GLY A 164 7.72 -21.27 -8.22
N LYS A 165 7.49 -21.34 -6.91
CA LYS A 165 6.64 -22.36 -6.27
C LYS A 165 5.22 -21.89 -5.98
N ILE A 166 4.97 -20.58 -6.08
CA ILE A 166 3.72 -19.94 -5.65
C ILE A 166 2.91 -19.51 -6.86
N LYS A 167 1.62 -19.81 -6.87
CA LYS A 167 0.70 -19.31 -7.90
C LYS A 167 0.30 -17.86 -7.60
N ALA A 168 1.23 -16.93 -7.72
CA ALA A 168 1.03 -15.51 -7.45
C ALA A 168 1.84 -14.63 -8.40
N LYS A 169 1.39 -13.40 -8.62
CA LYS A 169 2.27 -12.40 -9.22
C LYS A 169 3.23 -11.90 -8.14
N GLU A 170 4.52 -11.93 -8.43
CA GLU A 170 5.59 -11.53 -7.50
C GLU A 170 5.33 -10.18 -6.82
N ASN A 171 4.89 -9.19 -7.59
CA ASN A 171 4.58 -7.85 -7.12
C ASN A 171 3.39 -7.79 -6.15
N GLU A 172 2.43 -8.72 -6.22
CA GLU A 172 1.29 -8.78 -5.28
C GLU A 172 1.76 -9.29 -3.91
N VAL A 173 2.63 -10.30 -3.89
CA VAL A 173 3.20 -10.86 -2.65
C VAL A 173 4.11 -9.84 -1.97
N ILE A 174 5.01 -9.20 -2.73
CA ILE A 174 5.92 -8.17 -2.18
C ILE A 174 5.12 -7.01 -1.59
N LEU A 175 4.05 -6.57 -2.27
CA LEU A 175 3.21 -5.47 -1.78
C LEU A 175 2.60 -5.81 -0.42
N LEU A 176 2.13 -7.04 -0.22
CA LEU A 176 1.60 -7.47 1.08
C LEU A 176 2.66 -7.45 2.19
N PHE A 177 3.90 -7.86 1.91
CA PHE A 177 5.01 -7.72 2.85
C PHE A 177 5.26 -6.26 3.22
N VAL A 178 5.28 -5.34 2.25
CA VAL A 178 5.46 -3.91 2.48
C VAL A 178 4.32 -3.31 3.31
N ILE A 179 3.07 -3.65 2.99
CA ILE A 179 1.88 -3.21 3.74
C ILE A 179 2.00 -3.62 5.21
N HIS A 180 2.38 -4.86 5.50
CA HIS A 180 2.51 -5.34 6.87
C HIS A 180 3.70 -4.71 7.61
N ASP A 181 4.84 -4.49 6.94
CA ASP A 181 5.99 -3.81 7.57
C ASP A 181 5.62 -2.38 8.00
N LEU A 182 4.88 -1.66 7.14
CA LEU A 182 4.34 -0.33 7.43
C LEU A 182 3.34 -0.33 8.60
N LEU A 183 2.50 -1.37 8.72
CA LEU A 183 1.53 -1.50 9.82
C LEU A 183 2.23 -1.67 11.18
N PHE A 184 3.25 -2.54 11.23
CA PHE A 184 3.95 -2.85 12.48
C PHE A 184 5.06 -1.87 12.83
N GLY A 185 5.36 -0.90 11.95
CA GLY A 185 6.49 0.02 12.12
C GLY A 185 7.83 -0.70 12.12
N ASN A 186 7.84 -1.94 11.63
CA ASN A 186 9.05 -2.71 11.49
C ASN A 186 9.81 -2.13 10.29
N ARG A 187 11.11 -1.87 10.49
CA ARG A 187 12.05 -1.58 9.39
C ARG A 187 12.68 -2.89 8.96
N ALA A 188 11.87 -3.93 8.78
CA ALA A 188 12.38 -5.26 8.49
C ALA A 188 12.93 -5.33 7.06
N SER A 189 12.43 -4.52 6.15
CA SER A 189 12.90 -4.45 4.77
C SER A 189 14.28 -3.80 4.67
N TYR A 190 15.32 -4.62 4.52
CA TYR A 190 16.56 -4.17 3.89
C TYR A 190 16.40 -4.34 2.38
N TYR A 191 16.09 -3.25 1.68
CA TYR A 191 16.28 -3.18 0.23
C TYR A 191 17.77 -2.98 -0.03
N TYR A 192 18.40 -3.95 -0.71
CA TYR A 192 19.75 -3.81 -1.27
C TYR A 192 19.66 -3.67 -2.78
#